data_AF-A0A5S9IV76-F1
#
_entry.id   AF-A0A5S9IV76-F1
#
_cell.length_a   1.000
_cell.length_b   1.000
_cell.length_c   1.000
_cell.angle_alpha   90.00
_cell.angle_beta   90.00
_cell.angle_gamma   90.00
#
_symmetry.space_group_name_H-M   'P 1'
#
loop_
_entity.id
_entity.type
_entity.pdbx_description
1 polymer ?
#
loop_
_entity_poly.entity_id
_entity_poly.type
_entity_poly.pdbx_seq_one_letter_code
_entity_poly.pdbx_strand_id
1 'polypeptide(L)'
;MLQKLMLLTLALLFLQSCRVAPIQMARVTQIDSYKQTYNFKDESQAARALEKLMGQKNWEILIDYLGSSEYFQELQSKNIFVKGSFVMSITLNPKDHNRFLVEGFGRYYVVRNKTNEVLFSADYRIIEKQHTIDDFQKKKVLNVDVQHSMIRHFPTEGEKNFYHEAPFNMNIFVTSTTDGVYTLNYDKEHELVIDGEVVGNMYFAKSLAQQKLIDLRDMGYVKNDY
;
A
#
# COMPACT_ATOMS: atom_id res chain seq x y z
N MET A 1 61.40 -13.97 3.88
CA MET A 1 60.85 -12.65 3.48
C MET A 1 59.57 -12.81 2.64
N LEU A 2 59.58 -13.69 1.63
CA LEU A 2 58.43 -13.98 0.75
C LEU A 2 57.14 -14.43 1.48
N GLN A 3 57.24 -15.32 2.47
CA GLN A 3 56.08 -15.77 3.27
C GLN A 3 55.37 -14.63 4.03
N LYS A 4 56.13 -13.67 4.56
CA LYS A 4 55.55 -12.51 5.28
C LYS A 4 54.82 -11.57 4.32
N LEU A 5 55.33 -11.43 3.10
CA LEU A 5 54.69 -10.64 2.04
C LEU A 5 53.37 -11.30 1.60
N MET A 6 53.35 -12.62 1.40
CA MET A 6 52.14 -13.36 1.03
C MET A 6 51.05 -13.28 2.11
N LEU A 7 51.42 -13.42 3.39
CA LEU A 7 50.48 -13.28 4.52
C LEU A 7 49.88 -11.87 4.59
N LEU A 8 50.68 -10.84 4.33
CA LEU A 8 50.20 -9.45 4.29
C LEU A 8 49.24 -9.22 3.12
N THR A 9 49.56 -9.79 1.95
CA THR A 9 48.71 -9.66 0.75
C THR A 9 47.40 -10.42 0.91
N LEU A 10 47.44 -11.60 1.55
CA LEU A 10 46.26 -12.38 1.89
C LEU A 10 45.39 -11.65 2.93
N ALA A 11 45.99 -11.06 3.97
CA ALA A 11 45.28 -10.27 4.97
C ALA A 11 44.63 -9.02 4.35
N LEU A 12 45.33 -8.33 3.43
CA LEU A 12 44.77 -7.22 2.66
C LEU A 12 43.61 -7.66 1.75
N LEU A 13 43.74 -8.80 1.09
CA LEU A 13 42.66 -9.39 0.28
C LEU A 13 41.46 -9.78 1.13
N PHE A 14 41.64 -10.36 2.33
CA PHE A 14 40.55 -10.65 3.27
C PHE A 14 39.91 -9.39 3.85
N LEU A 15 40.70 -8.35 4.14
CA LEU A 15 40.18 -7.05 4.60
C LEU A 15 39.39 -6.33 3.50
N GLN A 16 39.67 -6.58 2.22
CA GLN A 16 38.92 -6.02 1.10
C GLN A 16 37.75 -6.91 0.61
N SER A 17 37.86 -8.24 0.73
CA SER A 17 36.84 -9.17 0.26
C SER A 17 35.66 -9.33 1.23
N CYS A 18 35.81 -8.97 2.51
CA CYS A 18 34.73 -9.00 3.50
C CYS A 18 33.77 -7.79 3.45
N ARG A 19 33.91 -6.87 2.49
CA ARG A 19 33.01 -5.70 2.33
C ARG A 19 32.20 -5.71 1.04
N VAL A 20 32.03 -6.87 0.42
CA VAL A 20 31.02 -7.04 -0.61
C VAL A 20 29.72 -7.40 0.13
N ALA A 21 28.98 -6.38 0.56
CA ALA A 21 27.60 -6.59 0.97
C ALA A 21 26.86 -7.13 -0.26
N PRO A 22 26.27 -8.34 -0.21
CA PRO A 22 25.47 -8.82 -1.32
C PRO A 22 24.35 -7.81 -1.60
N ILE A 23 24.29 -7.41 -2.86
CA ILE A 23 23.27 -6.62 -3.55
C ILE A 23 21.90 -7.32 -3.42
N GLN A 24 21.35 -7.40 -2.20
CA GLN A 24 20.14 -8.21 -1.95
C GLN A 24 18.90 -7.41 -1.61
N MET A 25 18.93 -6.08 -1.58
CA MET A 25 17.70 -5.29 -1.40
C MET A 25 17.67 -4.01 -2.24
N ALA A 26 18.05 -4.08 -3.52
CA ALA A 26 17.70 -3.00 -4.47
C ALA A 26 16.18 -2.90 -4.67
N ARG A 27 15.46 -4.00 -4.43
CA ARG A 27 14.00 -4.08 -4.45
C ARG A 27 13.53 -4.92 -3.27
N VAL A 28 12.51 -4.44 -2.56
CA VAL A 28 11.80 -5.22 -1.55
C VAL A 28 10.33 -5.28 -1.92
N THR A 29 9.74 -6.47 -1.88
CA THR A 29 8.31 -6.69 -2.12
C THR A 29 7.62 -7.06 -0.82
N GLN A 30 6.61 -6.27 -0.48
CA GLN A 30 5.71 -6.41 0.66
C GLN A 30 4.38 -6.98 0.18
N ILE A 31 3.84 -7.95 0.92
CA ILE A 31 2.52 -8.52 0.67
C ILE A 31 1.75 -8.51 1.98
N ASP A 32 0.63 -7.80 2.02
CA ASP A 32 -0.24 -7.73 3.19
C ASP A 32 -1.70 -7.93 2.83
N SER A 33 -2.46 -8.41 3.81
CA SER A 33 -3.91 -8.30 3.80
C SER A 33 -4.33 -7.13 4.69
N TYR A 34 -5.45 -6.51 4.36
CA TYR A 34 -5.98 -5.40 5.14
C TYR A 34 -7.49 -5.46 5.30
N LYS A 35 -7.95 -4.81 6.35
CA LYS A 35 -9.34 -4.43 6.54
C LYS A 35 -9.43 -2.90 6.50
N GLN A 36 -10.42 -2.37 5.80
CA GLN A 36 -10.67 -0.93 5.75
C GLN A 36 -12.12 -0.63 6.12
N THR A 37 -12.34 0.49 6.80
CA THR A 37 -13.67 1.05 7.07
C THR A 37 -13.73 2.48 6.58
N TYR A 38 -14.91 2.92 6.13
CA TYR A 38 -15.13 4.31 5.76
C TYR A 38 -15.53 5.14 6.98
N ASN A 39 -15.12 6.41 7.01
CA ASN A 39 -15.38 7.37 8.07
C ASN A 39 -15.89 8.69 7.47
N PHE A 40 -17.07 8.64 6.84
CA PHE A 40 -17.70 9.84 6.29
C PHE A 40 -18.32 10.69 7.41
N LYS A 41 -18.32 12.00 7.27
CA LYS A 41 -18.91 12.94 8.23
C LYS A 41 -20.44 12.98 8.11
N ASP A 42 -20.94 12.89 6.88
CA ASP A 42 -22.35 12.96 6.56
C ASP A 42 -22.66 12.19 5.26
N GLU A 43 -23.96 11.99 5.00
CA GLU A 43 -24.46 11.24 3.85
C GLU A 43 -24.10 11.90 2.51
N SER A 44 -24.01 13.24 2.46
CA SER A 44 -23.65 13.97 1.24
C SER A 44 -22.18 13.77 0.88
N GLN A 45 -21.28 13.79 1.86
CA GLN A 45 -19.88 13.46 1.67
C GLN A 45 -19.72 12.01 1.22
N ALA A 46 -20.43 11.07 1.86
CA ALA A 46 -20.40 9.66 1.51
C ALA A 46 -20.85 9.44 0.06
N ALA A 47 -22.01 9.99 -0.32
CA ALA A 47 -22.55 9.85 -1.68
C ALA A 47 -21.55 10.36 -2.74
N ARG A 48 -21.04 11.58 -2.59
CA ARG A 48 -20.07 12.15 -3.55
C ARG A 48 -18.80 11.32 -3.68
N ALA A 49 -18.22 10.90 -2.54
CA ALA A 49 -16.98 10.13 -2.55
C ALA A 49 -17.19 8.73 -3.13
N LEU A 50 -18.29 8.07 -2.78
CA LEU A 50 -18.59 6.71 -3.21
C LEU A 50 -19.02 6.66 -4.68
N GLU A 51 -19.89 7.58 -5.12
CA GLU A 51 -20.26 7.73 -6.53
C GLU A 51 -19.03 7.92 -7.41
N LYS A 52 -18.05 8.71 -6.95
CA LYS A 52 -16.77 8.87 -7.65
C LYS A 52 -15.96 7.58 -7.71
N LEU A 53 -15.87 6.83 -6.61
CA LEU A 53 -15.09 5.58 -6.54
C LEU A 53 -15.72 4.43 -7.32
N MET A 54 -17.05 4.29 -7.29
CA MET A 54 -17.72 3.15 -7.93
C MET A 54 -18.27 3.48 -9.32
N GLY A 55 -18.42 4.77 -9.62
CA GLY A 55 -19.08 5.26 -10.82
C GLY A 55 -20.59 5.34 -10.63
N GLN A 56 -21.21 6.32 -11.28
CA GLN A 56 -22.64 6.63 -11.16
C GLN A 56 -23.54 5.38 -11.29
N LYS A 57 -23.29 4.52 -12.28
CA LYS A 57 -24.12 3.32 -12.51
C LYS A 57 -24.05 2.31 -11.36
N ASN A 58 -22.85 2.04 -10.83
CA ASN A 58 -22.72 1.13 -9.69
C ASN A 58 -23.34 1.75 -8.43
N TRP A 59 -23.26 3.07 -8.29
CA TRP A 59 -23.87 3.81 -7.19
C TRP A 59 -25.40 3.74 -7.22
N GLU A 60 -26.03 4.10 -8.34
CA GLU A 60 -27.49 4.04 -8.52
C GLU A 60 -28.04 2.65 -8.15
N ILE A 61 -27.42 1.60 -8.68
CA ILE A 61 -27.78 0.22 -8.40
C ILE A 61 -27.66 -0.14 -6.92
N LEU A 62 -26.60 0.29 -6.25
CA LEU A 62 -26.39 0.03 -4.82
C LEU A 62 -27.49 0.65 -3.98
N ILE A 63 -27.84 1.89 -4.33
CA ILE A 63 -28.81 2.70 -3.62
C ILE A 63 -30.23 2.20 -3.91
N ASP A 64 -30.51 1.70 -5.11
CA ASP A 64 -31.76 1.01 -5.43
C ASP A 64 -31.91 -0.30 -4.64
N TYR A 65 -30.80 -1.01 -4.41
CA TYR A 65 -30.80 -2.28 -3.68
C TYR A 65 -30.94 -2.10 -2.16
N LEU A 66 -30.21 -1.16 -1.55
CA LEU A 66 -30.16 -0.99 -0.09
C LEU A 66 -30.90 0.24 0.42
N GLY A 67 -31.12 1.26 -0.41
CA GLY A 67 -31.51 2.60 0.02
C GLY A 67 -30.31 3.41 0.55
N SER A 68 -30.26 4.70 0.19
CA SER A 68 -29.12 5.58 0.51
C SER A 68 -28.88 5.71 2.01
N SER A 69 -29.96 5.98 2.75
CA SER A 69 -29.87 6.19 4.19
C SER A 69 -29.52 4.91 4.96
N GLU A 70 -30.03 3.74 4.54
CA GLU A 70 -29.65 2.46 5.16
C GLU A 70 -28.17 2.15 4.88
N TYR A 71 -27.74 2.27 3.62
CA TYR A 71 -26.34 2.05 3.26
C TYR A 71 -25.39 2.97 4.04
N PHE A 72 -25.72 4.25 4.17
CA PHE A 72 -24.94 5.18 4.99
C PHE A 72 -24.92 4.80 6.47
N GLN A 73 -26.06 4.43 7.06
CA GLN A 73 -26.12 3.94 8.45
C GLN A 73 -25.26 2.68 8.66
N GLU A 74 -25.22 1.78 7.67
CA GLU A 74 -24.39 0.59 7.72
C GLU A 74 -22.89 0.90 7.59
N LEU A 75 -22.51 1.90 6.81
CA LEU A 75 -21.14 2.43 6.77
C LEU A 75 -20.73 3.00 8.14
N GLN A 76 -21.57 3.86 8.74
CA GLN A 76 -21.31 4.48 10.05
C GLN A 76 -21.17 3.44 11.17
N SER A 77 -22.03 2.41 11.15
CA SER A 77 -22.00 1.31 12.11
C SER A 77 -20.90 0.26 11.81
N LYS A 78 -20.04 0.50 10.81
CA LYS A 78 -18.97 -0.40 10.36
C LYS A 78 -19.47 -1.80 9.97
N ASN A 79 -20.75 -1.89 9.62
CA ASN A 79 -21.38 -3.10 9.08
C ASN A 79 -21.04 -3.31 7.61
N ILE A 80 -20.52 -2.28 6.93
CA ILE A 80 -19.92 -2.40 5.60
C ILE A 80 -18.45 -2.05 5.71
N PHE A 81 -17.59 -2.96 5.28
CA PHE A 81 -16.14 -2.81 5.35
C PHE A 81 -15.47 -3.39 4.10
N VAL A 82 -14.22 -3.04 3.88
CA VAL A 82 -13.40 -3.56 2.79
C VAL A 82 -12.43 -4.61 3.34
N LYS A 83 -12.30 -5.74 2.64
CA LYS A 83 -11.23 -6.73 2.82
C LYS A 83 -10.38 -6.73 1.56
N GLY A 84 -9.08 -6.54 1.69
CA GLY A 84 -8.20 -6.52 0.53
C GLY A 84 -6.85 -7.17 0.76
N SER A 85 -6.14 -7.36 -0.35
CA SER A 85 -4.74 -7.69 -0.41
C SER A 85 -3.98 -6.58 -1.13
N PHE A 86 -2.78 -6.30 -0.65
CA PHE A 86 -1.91 -5.23 -1.11
C PHE A 86 -0.53 -5.82 -1.35
N VAL A 87 -0.05 -5.72 -2.59
CA VAL A 87 1.32 -6.08 -2.99
C VAL A 87 2.02 -4.79 -3.39
N MET A 88 3.11 -4.45 -2.71
CA MET A 88 3.88 -3.24 -2.97
C MET A 88 5.35 -3.60 -3.08
N SER A 89 6.00 -3.10 -4.12
CA SER A 89 7.45 -3.16 -4.26
C SER A 89 8.05 -1.78 -4.12
N ILE A 90 9.14 -1.70 -3.35
CA ILE A 90 9.97 -0.51 -3.20
C ILE A 90 11.31 -0.81 -3.84
N THR A 91 11.69 -0.02 -4.83
CA THR A 91 12.94 -0.19 -5.58
C THR A 91 13.81 1.06 -5.43
N LEU A 92 15.04 0.91 -4.94
CA LEU A 92 15.99 2.03 -4.85
C LEU A 92 16.33 2.55 -6.25
N ASN A 93 16.41 3.87 -6.41
CA ASN A 93 16.83 4.44 -7.69
C ASN A 93 18.35 4.26 -7.83
N PRO A 94 18.83 3.60 -8.92
CA PRO A 94 20.26 3.30 -9.09
C PRO A 94 21.12 4.54 -9.35
N LYS A 95 20.52 5.67 -9.74
CA LYS A 95 21.22 6.94 -10.03
C LYS A 95 21.16 7.93 -8.87
N ASP A 96 20.17 7.79 -7.99
CA ASP A 96 19.99 8.66 -6.81
C ASP A 96 19.51 7.81 -5.63
N HIS A 97 20.46 7.37 -4.82
CA HIS A 97 20.21 6.54 -3.63
C HIS A 97 19.34 7.21 -2.57
N ASN A 98 19.06 8.52 -2.68
CA ASN A 98 18.09 9.20 -1.81
C ASN A 98 16.64 9.04 -2.27
N ARG A 99 16.43 8.38 -3.40
CA ARG A 99 15.12 8.18 -4.00
C ARG A 99 14.83 6.71 -4.23
N PHE A 100 13.55 6.39 -4.23
CA PHE A 100 13.04 5.06 -4.54
C PHE A 100 11.75 5.17 -5.32
N LEU A 101 11.44 4.10 -6.01
CA LEU A 101 10.24 3.89 -6.79
C LEU A 101 9.29 3.02 -5.99
N VAL A 102 8.00 3.35 -6.00
CA VAL A 102 6.95 2.50 -5.44
C VAL A 102 6.01 2.06 -6.56
N GLU A 103 5.83 0.76 -6.66
CA GLU A 103 4.94 0.10 -7.62
C GLU A 103 4.17 -1.02 -6.92
N GLY A 104 3.10 -1.51 -7.52
CA GLY A 104 2.33 -2.59 -6.91
C GLY A 104 0.91 -2.70 -7.41
N PHE A 105 0.17 -3.62 -6.81
CA PHE A 105 -1.21 -3.93 -7.17
C PHE A 105 -1.91 -4.62 -6.01
N GLY A 106 -3.22 -4.79 -6.14
CA GLY A 106 -4.00 -5.53 -5.17
C GLY A 106 -5.42 -5.77 -5.62
N ARG A 107 -6.18 -6.42 -4.76
CA ARG A 107 -7.61 -6.65 -4.94
C ARG A 107 -8.32 -6.39 -3.63
N TYR A 108 -9.53 -5.87 -3.68
CA TYR A 108 -10.38 -5.79 -2.51
C TYR A 108 -11.83 -6.11 -2.80
N TYR A 109 -12.56 -6.39 -1.73
CA TYR A 109 -13.96 -6.71 -1.69
C TYR A 109 -14.66 -5.80 -0.68
N VAL A 110 -15.74 -5.15 -1.09
CA VAL A 110 -16.65 -4.43 -0.18
C VAL A 110 -17.63 -5.47 0.36
N VAL A 111 -17.63 -5.69 1.67
CA VAL A 111 -18.38 -6.76 2.34
C VAL A 111 -19.39 -6.16 3.31
N ARG A 112 -20.63 -6.63 3.21
CA ARG A 112 -21.71 -6.38 4.17
C ARG A 112 -21.68 -7.44 5.26
N ASN A 113 -21.31 -7.06 6.47
CA ASN A 113 -21.09 -7.95 7.62
C ASN A 113 -22.35 -8.73 8.02
N LYS A 114 -23.52 -8.10 7.97
CA LYS A 114 -24.80 -8.70 8.41
C LYS A 114 -25.17 -9.94 7.61
N THR A 115 -24.90 -9.92 6.30
CA THR A 115 -25.28 -10.99 5.35
C THR A 115 -24.08 -11.76 4.81
N ASN A 116 -22.85 -11.31 5.12
CA ASN A 116 -21.61 -11.80 4.53
C ASN A 116 -21.57 -11.70 2.99
N GLU A 117 -22.31 -10.75 2.44
CA GLU A 117 -22.34 -10.40 1.01
C GLU A 117 -21.09 -9.61 0.59
N VAL A 118 -20.45 -9.97 -0.53
CA VAL A 118 -19.56 -9.11 -1.34
C VAL A 118 -20.32 -8.16 -2.29
N LEU A 119 -20.55 -6.90 -1.89
CA LEU A 119 -21.25 -5.87 -2.68
C LEU A 119 -20.51 -5.54 -3.99
N PHE A 120 -19.20 -5.34 -3.86
CA PHE A 120 -18.31 -5.00 -4.97
C PHE A 120 -16.96 -5.68 -4.80
N SER A 121 -16.26 -5.86 -5.91
CA SER A 121 -14.83 -6.10 -5.92
C SER A 121 -14.14 -5.05 -6.76
N ALA A 122 -12.85 -4.84 -6.50
CA ALA A 122 -12.02 -4.07 -7.39
C ALA A 122 -10.61 -4.64 -7.43
N ASP A 123 -10.03 -4.67 -8.62
CA ASP A 123 -8.58 -4.77 -8.80
C ASP A 123 -8.00 -3.37 -8.79
N TYR A 124 -6.79 -3.20 -8.29
CA TYR A 124 -6.12 -1.90 -8.33
C TYR A 124 -4.64 -2.01 -8.57
N ARG A 125 -4.07 -0.96 -9.15
CA ARG A 125 -2.64 -0.78 -9.37
C ARG A 125 -2.16 0.49 -8.70
N ILE A 126 -0.98 0.44 -8.12
CA ILE A 126 -0.28 1.63 -7.67
C ILE A 126 0.21 2.37 -8.90
N ILE A 127 -0.08 3.67 -8.98
CA ILE A 127 0.49 4.56 -9.98
C ILE A 127 1.93 4.82 -9.58
N GLU A 128 2.85 4.37 -10.42
CA GLU A 128 4.27 4.47 -10.18
C GLU A 128 4.70 5.91 -9.88
N LYS A 129 5.36 6.10 -8.73
CA LYS A 129 5.81 7.41 -8.28
C LYS A 129 7.15 7.33 -7.60
N GLN A 130 7.97 8.36 -7.82
CA GLN A 130 9.25 8.50 -7.13
C GLN A 130 9.06 9.18 -5.78
N HIS A 131 9.69 8.61 -4.77
CA HIS A 131 9.68 9.07 -3.40
C HIS A 131 11.10 9.30 -2.90
N THR A 132 11.22 9.97 -1.75
CA THR A 132 12.49 10.34 -1.13
C THR A 132 12.64 9.67 0.23
N ILE A 133 13.87 9.39 0.65
CA ILE A 133 14.15 8.86 2.00
C ILE A 133 13.57 9.79 3.09
N ASP A 134 13.49 11.09 2.84
CA ASP A 134 12.87 12.08 3.73
C ASP A 134 11.38 11.79 4.01
N ASP A 135 10.66 11.14 3.10
CA ASP A 135 9.28 10.70 3.32
C ASP A 135 9.19 9.67 4.46
N PHE A 136 10.22 8.82 4.63
CA PHE A 136 10.33 7.89 5.75
C PHE A 136 10.89 8.55 7.02
N GLN A 137 11.97 9.34 6.89
CA GLN A 137 12.69 9.92 8.04
C GLN A 137 11.89 10.99 8.77
N LYS A 138 11.31 11.94 8.02
CA LYS A 138 10.66 13.13 8.59
C LYS A 138 9.15 12.99 8.64
N LYS A 139 8.55 12.58 7.51
CA LYS A 139 7.09 12.53 7.38
C LYS A 139 6.50 11.27 8.00
N LYS A 140 7.27 10.16 8.00
CA LYS A 140 6.80 8.82 8.43
C LYS A 140 5.50 8.40 7.72
N VAL A 141 5.35 8.84 6.47
CA VAL A 141 4.19 8.59 5.62
C VAL A 141 4.66 8.37 4.19
N LEU A 142 4.22 7.26 3.60
CA LEU A 142 4.32 6.98 2.19
C LEU A 142 2.95 7.22 1.54
N ASN A 143 2.85 8.26 0.71
CA ASN A 143 1.62 8.57 -0.03
C ASN A 143 1.57 7.76 -1.33
N VAL A 144 0.66 6.83 -1.43
CA VAL A 144 0.55 5.91 -2.57
C VAL A 144 -0.67 6.29 -3.40
N ASP A 145 -0.42 6.70 -4.65
CA ASP A 145 -1.49 7.01 -5.60
C ASP A 145 -1.93 5.70 -6.25
N VAL A 146 -3.24 5.44 -6.30
CA VAL A 146 -3.80 4.16 -6.75
C VAL A 146 -4.85 4.43 -7.82
N GLN A 147 -4.89 3.56 -8.83
CA GLN A 147 -6.00 3.46 -9.77
C GLN A 147 -6.65 2.09 -9.61
N HIS A 148 -7.96 2.06 -9.37
CA HIS A 148 -8.73 0.81 -9.32
C HIS A 148 -9.66 0.64 -10.51
N SER A 149 -10.11 -0.59 -10.68
CA SER A 149 -11.10 -1.06 -11.63
C SER A 149 -12.16 -1.80 -10.83
N MET A 150 -13.32 -1.17 -10.62
CA MET A 150 -14.39 -1.69 -9.77
C MET A 150 -15.45 -2.45 -10.58
N ILE A 151 -15.92 -3.57 -10.03
CA ILE A 151 -16.94 -4.46 -10.59
C ILE A 151 -17.91 -4.89 -9.47
N ARG A 152 -19.21 -4.89 -9.75
CA ARG A 152 -20.28 -5.39 -8.85
C ARG A 152 -20.41 -6.92 -8.91
N HIS A 153 -20.84 -7.56 -7.81
CA HIS A 153 -20.97 -9.02 -7.72
C HIS A 153 -22.36 -9.61 -7.42
N PHE A 154 -23.41 -8.80 -7.20
CA PHE A 154 -24.74 -9.34 -6.90
C PHE A 154 -25.72 -9.40 -8.06
N PRO A 155 -26.57 -10.45 -8.11
CA PRO A 155 -27.48 -10.67 -9.21
C PRO A 155 -28.72 -9.78 -9.07
N THR A 156 -28.92 -8.90 -10.05
CA THR A 156 -30.25 -8.59 -10.57
C THR A 156 -30.34 -9.34 -11.89
N GLU A 157 -31.33 -10.23 -12.04
CA GLU A 157 -31.47 -11.04 -13.26
C GLU A 157 -31.39 -10.15 -14.51
N GLY A 158 -30.41 -10.43 -15.38
CA GLY A 158 -30.26 -9.74 -16.66
C GLY A 158 -29.35 -8.50 -16.69
N GLU A 159 -28.76 -8.07 -15.57
CA GLU A 159 -27.87 -6.89 -15.56
C GLU A 159 -26.39 -7.22 -15.84
N LYS A 160 -25.72 -6.33 -16.58
CA LYS A 160 -24.32 -6.44 -16.98
C LYS A 160 -23.41 -5.98 -15.83
N ASN A 161 -22.24 -6.60 -15.69
CA ASN A 161 -21.17 -6.05 -14.86
C ASN A 161 -20.77 -4.66 -15.35
N PHE A 162 -20.76 -3.67 -14.46
CA PHE A 162 -20.34 -2.30 -14.78
C PHE A 162 -18.90 -2.07 -14.33
N TYR A 163 -18.06 -1.78 -15.30
CA TYR A 163 -16.67 -1.42 -15.11
C TYR A 163 -16.53 0.08 -14.86
N HIS A 164 -15.82 0.46 -13.81
CA HIS A 164 -15.45 1.85 -13.55
C HIS A 164 -14.01 1.96 -13.07
N GLU A 165 -13.27 2.91 -13.65
CA GLU A 165 -11.92 3.26 -13.19
C GLU A 165 -11.95 4.58 -12.43
N ALA A 166 -11.35 4.58 -11.25
CA ALA A 166 -11.20 5.79 -10.46
C ALA A 166 -9.85 5.81 -9.70
N PRO A 167 -9.26 7.01 -9.54
CA PRO A 167 -8.10 7.18 -8.70
C PRO A 167 -8.49 7.41 -7.24
N PHE A 168 -7.64 6.98 -6.32
CA PHE A 168 -7.65 7.38 -4.91
C PHE A 168 -6.23 7.31 -4.34
N ASN A 169 -6.04 7.83 -3.13
CA ASN A 169 -4.72 7.84 -2.49
C ASN A 169 -4.77 7.06 -1.18
N MET A 170 -3.68 6.38 -0.83
CA MET A 170 -3.48 5.74 0.47
C MET A 170 -2.31 6.42 1.19
N ASN A 171 -2.51 6.89 2.41
CA ASN A 171 -1.40 7.33 3.25
C ASN A 171 -0.94 6.15 4.11
N ILE A 172 0.17 5.55 3.70
CA ILE A 172 0.75 4.40 4.36
C ILE A 172 1.73 4.89 5.45
N PHE A 173 1.36 4.76 6.72
CA PHE A 173 2.26 5.09 7.83
C PHE A 173 3.36 4.06 7.98
N VAL A 174 4.54 4.55 8.32
CA VAL A 174 5.76 3.75 8.45
C VAL A 174 6.39 4.02 9.79
N THR A 175 7.08 3.03 10.34
CA THR A 175 7.80 3.14 11.60
C THR A 175 9.24 2.67 11.43
N SER A 176 10.11 3.14 12.32
CA SER A 176 11.51 2.71 12.36
C SER A 176 11.68 1.67 13.46
N THR A 177 12.24 0.52 13.10
CA THR A 177 12.58 -0.55 14.06
C THR A 177 13.98 -0.36 14.64
N THR A 178 14.87 0.26 13.86
CA THR A 178 16.23 0.66 14.24
C THR A 178 16.67 1.78 13.30
N ASP A 179 17.67 2.56 13.67
CA ASP A 179 18.19 3.65 12.84
C ASP A 179 18.46 3.19 11.39
N GLY A 180 17.80 3.85 10.44
CA GLY A 180 17.92 3.55 9.01
C GLY A 180 17.07 2.37 8.51
N VAL A 181 16.32 1.67 9.37
CA VAL A 181 15.43 0.56 8.98
C VAL A 181 13.97 0.98 9.15
N TYR A 182 13.19 0.88 8.09
CA TYR A 182 11.78 1.27 8.04
C TYR A 182 10.89 0.08 7.70
N THR A 183 9.73 0.02 8.33
CA THR A 183 8.70 -1.02 8.18
C THR A 183 7.32 -0.37 8.10
N LEU A 184 6.31 -1.11 7.64
CA LEU A 184 4.92 -0.69 7.79
C LEU A 184 4.57 -0.55 9.27
N ASN A 185 3.81 0.50 9.62
CA ASN A 185 3.33 0.69 10.97
C ASN A 185 2.02 -0.08 11.22
N TYR A 186 2.13 -1.38 11.51
CA TYR A 186 0.98 -2.26 11.80
C TYR A 186 0.17 -1.88 13.05
N ASP A 187 0.73 -1.02 13.91
CA ASP A 187 0.07 -0.59 15.15
C ASP A 187 -0.70 0.74 14.95
N LYS A 188 -0.72 1.28 13.73
CA LYS A 188 -1.43 2.52 13.35
C LYS A 188 -2.40 2.29 12.20
N GLU A 189 -3.53 2.99 12.26
CA GLU A 189 -4.47 3.11 11.13
C GLU A 189 -3.85 3.91 9.98
N HIS A 190 -3.82 3.30 8.80
CA HIS A 190 -3.47 3.93 7.53
C HIS A 190 -4.69 4.65 6.96
N GLU A 191 -4.50 5.68 6.14
CA GLU A 191 -5.63 6.50 5.68
C GLU A 191 -5.94 6.21 4.21
N LEU A 192 -7.24 6.19 3.90
CA LEU A 192 -7.77 6.31 2.56
C LEU A 192 -8.13 7.78 2.31
N VAL A 193 -7.62 8.34 1.23
CA VAL A 193 -7.82 9.73 0.85
C VAL A 193 -8.45 9.83 -0.53
N ILE A 194 -9.48 10.67 -0.65
CA ILE A 194 -10.15 11.01 -1.91
C ILE A 194 -10.27 12.52 -1.95
N ASP A 195 -9.82 13.14 -3.04
CA ASP A 195 -9.87 14.60 -3.24
C ASP A 195 -9.28 15.42 -2.09
N GLY A 196 -8.23 14.88 -1.45
CA GLY A 196 -7.55 15.49 -0.32
C GLY A 196 -8.24 15.30 1.03
N GLU A 197 -9.37 14.61 1.08
CA GLU A 197 -10.08 14.29 2.33
C GLU A 197 -9.83 12.85 2.77
N VAL A 198 -9.52 12.65 4.05
CA VAL A 198 -9.48 11.32 4.66
C VAL A 198 -10.91 10.80 4.79
N VAL A 199 -11.23 9.73 4.07
CA VAL A 199 -12.57 9.14 3.97
C VAL A 199 -12.68 7.76 4.63
N GLY A 200 -11.56 7.21 5.11
CA GLY A 200 -11.54 5.89 5.71
C GLY A 200 -10.18 5.53 6.27
N ASN A 201 -10.18 4.46 7.05
CA ASN A 201 -8.99 3.93 7.71
C ASN A 201 -8.77 2.48 7.30
N MET A 202 -7.51 2.10 7.17
CA MET A 202 -7.05 0.78 6.77
C MET A 202 -6.12 0.21 7.84
N TYR A 203 -6.31 -1.06 8.16
CA TYR A 203 -5.51 -1.84 9.10
C TYR A 203 -4.89 -3.01 8.35
N PHE A 204 -3.56 -3.06 8.30
CA PHE A 204 -2.88 -4.26 7.81
C PHE A 204 -2.88 -5.35 8.88
N ALA A 205 -3.13 -6.58 8.45
CA ALA A 205 -3.01 -7.73 9.32
C ALA A 205 -1.54 -7.90 9.72
N LYS A 206 -1.25 -7.85 11.02
CA LYS A 206 0.11 -8.00 11.53
C LYS A 206 0.65 -9.39 11.20
N SER A 207 1.62 -9.45 10.31
CA SER A 207 2.40 -10.66 10.05
C SER A 207 3.28 -11.01 11.25
N LEU A 208 3.51 -12.31 11.49
CA LEU A 208 4.50 -12.78 12.48
C LEU A 208 5.92 -12.32 12.15
N ALA A 209 6.20 -12.05 10.87
CA ALA A 209 7.45 -11.49 10.39
C ALA A 209 7.19 -10.10 9.81
N GLN A 210 7.56 -9.05 10.54
CA GLN A 210 7.56 -7.69 10.01
C GLN A 210 8.64 -7.59 8.94
N GLN A 211 8.20 -7.42 7.69
CA GLN A 211 9.09 -7.23 6.56
C GLN A 211 9.62 -5.79 6.56
N LYS A 212 10.90 -5.65 6.24
CA LYS A 212 11.56 -4.35 6.07
C LYS A 212 11.08 -3.74 4.76
N LEU A 213 10.59 -2.51 4.79
CA LEU A 213 10.29 -1.76 3.58
C LEU A 213 11.58 -1.20 2.96
N ILE A 214 12.45 -0.63 3.80
CA ILE A 214 13.76 -0.10 3.43
C ILE A 214 14.76 -0.37 4.56
N ASP A 215 15.99 -0.75 4.19
CA ASP A 215 17.14 -0.84 5.10
C ASP A 215 18.30 0.01 4.53
N LEU A 216 18.56 1.15 5.17
CA LEU A 216 19.55 2.13 4.70
C LEU A 216 20.96 1.92 5.26
N ARG A 217 21.15 0.96 6.18
CA ARG A 217 22.39 0.86 6.98
C ARG A 217 23.63 0.59 6.13
N ASP A 218 23.45 -0.08 4.99
CA ASP A 218 24.54 -0.48 4.09
C ASP A 218 24.53 0.29 2.75
N MET A 219 23.77 1.39 2.64
CA MET A 219 23.67 2.17 1.40
C MET A 219 25.01 2.73 0.91
N GLY A 220 25.97 2.95 1.82
CA GLY A 220 27.32 3.38 1.47
C GLY A 220 28.14 2.35 0.68
N TYR A 221 27.67 1.09 0.60
CA TYR A 221 28.29 0.02 -0.19
C TYR A 221 27.60 -0.20 -1.55
N VAL A 222 26.49 0.49 -1.82
CA VAL A 222 25.79 0.45 -3.10
C VAL A 222 26.63 1.22 -4.11
N LYS A 223 27.16 0.52 -5.11
CA LYS A 223 27.90 1.11 -6.23
C LYS A 223 26.97 1.93 -7.11
N ASN A 224 27.46 3.02 -7.70
CA ASN A 224 26.70 3.91 -8.60
C ASN A 224 26.39 3.26 -9.97
N ASP A 225 26.85 2.02 -10.17
CA ASP A 225 26.83 1.23 -11.38
C ASP A 225 25.99 -0.04 -11.15
N TYR A 226 24.67 0.13 -11.24
CA TYR A 226 23.68 -0.93 -11.49
C TYR A 226 23.15 -0.83 -12.92
#